data_AF-A0A975TJK0-F1
#
_entry.id   AF-A0A975TJK0-F1
#
_cell.length_a   1.000
_cell.length_b   1.000
_cell.length_c   1.000
_cell.angle_alpha   90.00
_cell.angle_beta   90.00
_cell.angle_gamma   90.00
#
_symmetry.space_group_name_H-M   'P 1'
#
loop_
_entity.id
_entity.type
_entity.pdbx_description
1 polymer ?
#
loop_
_entity_poly.entity_id
_entity_poly.type
_entity_poly.pdbx_seq_one_letter_code
_entity_poly.pdbx_strand_id
1 'polypeptide(L)' 'MSFTVGDRVTVVDPGKYRWAKGRTGKVVYVQTDGSLLVDGLGSGFLDALCGWPDFRPEQLQPA' A
#
# COMPACT_ATOMS: atom_id res chain seq x y z
N MET A 1 0.63 7.23 -13.56
CA MET A 1 1.72 7.38 -12.58
C MET A 1 2.20 5.99 -12.22
N SER A 2 3.48 5.71 -12.37
CA SER A 2 4.06 4.40 -12.06
C SER A 2 4.79 4.53 -10.72
N PHE A 3 4.32 3.82 -9.70
CA PHE A 3 5.01 3.75 -8.41
C PHE A 3 6.12 2.70 -8.48
N THR A 4 7.22 2.94 -7.76
CA THR A 4 8.36 2.01 -7.71
C THR A 4 8.54 1.43 -6.32
N VAL A 5 9.15 0.23 -6.25
CA VAL A 5 9.55 -0.35 -4.95
C VAL A 5 10.50 0.63 -4.26
N GLY A 6 10.12 1.11 -3.09
CA GLY A 6 10.84 2.19 -2.42
C GLY A 6 10.01 3.43 -2.15
N ASP A 7 9.01 3.70 -2.99
CA ASP A 7 8.22 4.93 -2.92
C ASP A 7 7.34 4.99 -1.68
N ARG A 8 7.23 6.19 -1.12
CA ARG A 8 6.24 6.47 -0.07
C ARG A 8 4.91 6.83 -0.71
N VAL A 9 3.88 6.16 -0.24
CA VAL A 9 2.52 6.31 -0.76
C VAL A 9 1.52 6.45 0.38
N THR A 10 0.59 7.37 0.23
CA THR A 10 -0.54 7.55 1.13
C THR A 10 -1.78 6.90 0.53
N VAL A 11 -2.46 6.08 1.32
CA VAL A 11 -3.70 5.43 0.92
C VAL A 11 -4.83 6.47 1.00
N VAL A 12 -5.33 6.91 -0.15
CA VAL A 12 -6.46 7.84 -0.22
C VAL A 12 -7.80 7.09 -0.31
N ASP A 13 -7.79 5.95 -1.00
CA ASP A 13 -8.94 5.06 -1.07
C ASP A 13 -8.58 3.70 -0.44
N PRO A 14 -9.13 3.37 0.72
CA PRO A 14 -8.76 2.14 1.42
C PRO A 14 -9.29 0.86 0.76
N GLY A 15 -10.25 0.95 -0.19
CA GLY A 15 -10.95 -0.21 -0.73
C GLY A 15 -11.41 -1.20 0.35
N LYS A 16 -10.86 -2.42 0.29
CA LYS A 16 -11.11 -3.50 1.26
C LYS A 16 -10.43 -3.31 2.63
N TYR A 17 -9.38 -2.49 2.71
CA TYR A 17 -8.59 -2.24 3.91
C TYR A 17 -8.98 -0.91 4.57
N ARG A 18 -10.23 -0.80 5.07
CA ARG A 18 -10.76 0.44 5.70
C ARG A 18 -9.82 1.09 6.72
N TRP A 19 -9.05 0.29 7.46
CA TRP A 19 -8.09 0.75 8.46
C TRP A 19 -6.86 1.46 7.88
N ALA A 20 -6.57 1.27 6.58
CA ALA A 20 -5.43 1.87 5.90
C ALA A 20 -5.70 3.30 5.41
N LYS A 21 -6.94 3.81 5.45
CA LYS A 21 -7.28 5.14 4.94
C LYS A 21 -6.46 6.25 5.63
N GLY A 22 -5.79 7.07 4.83
CA GLY A 22 -4.95 8.17 5.32
C GLY A 22 -3.63 7.71 5.96
N ARG A 23 -3.33 6.41 5.96
CA ARG A 23 -2.02 5.90 6.38
C ARG A 23 -1.04 6.09 5.24
N THR A 24 0.19 6.43 5.60
CA THR A 24 1.30 6.48 4.66
C THR A 24 2.17 5.26 4.89
N GLY A 25 2.51 4.57 3.81
CA GLY A 25 3.37 3.39 3.82
C GLY A 25 4.41 3.49 2.72
N LYS A 26 5.11 2.39 2.50
CA LYS A 26 6.16 2.26 1.49
C LYS A 26 5.84 1.10 0.56
N VAL A 27 5.95 1.31 -0.74
CA VAL A 27 5.80 0.23 -1.72
C VAL A 27 6.96 -0.75 -1.57
N VAL A 28 6.64 -2.00 -1.24
CA VAL A 28 7.62 -3.09 -1.10
C VAL A 28 7.66 -3.99 -2.32
N TYR A 29 6.56 -4.05 -3.08
CA TYR A 29 6.49 -4.87 -4.27
C TYR A 29 5.46 -4.32 -5.26
N VAL A 30 5.78 -4.41 -6.55
CA VAL A 30 4.85 -4.07 -7.65
C VAL A 30 4.56 -5.36 -8.40
N GLN A 31 3.31 -5.80 -8.36
CA GLN A 31 2.86 -6.96 -9.11
C GLN A 31 2.73 -6.64 -10.60
N THR A 32 2.80 -7.68 -11.42
CA THR A 32 2.68 -7.59 -12.89
C THR A 32 1.30 -7.18 -13.37
N ASP A 33 0.27 -7.32 -12.53
CA ASP A 33 -1.10 -6.84 -12.76
C ASP A 33 -1.26 -5.32 -12.47
N GLY A 34 -0.21 -4.67 -11.95
CA GLY A 34 -0.20 -3.26 -11.56
C GLY A 34 -0.59 -3.02 -10.10
N SER A 35 -0.85 -4.06 -9.30
CA SER A 35 -1.13 -3.94 -7.87
C SER A 35 0.16 -3.69 -7.07
N LEU A 36 0.06 -2.85 -6.04
CA LEU A 36 1.18 -2.38 -5.23
C LEU A 36 1.04 -2.90 -3.81
N LEU A 37 2.01 -3.67 -3.34
CA LEU A 37 2.07 -4.06 -1.93
C LEU A 37 2.73 -2.94 -1.14
N VAL A 38 2.03 -2.48 -0.11
CA VAL A 38 2.46 -1.35 0.72
C VAL A 38 2.70 -1.84 2.13
N ASP A 39 3.90 -1.60 2.64
CA ASP A 39 4.31 -1.90 4.02
C ASP A 39 4.28 -0.64 4.89
N GLY A 40 4.24 -0.82 6.20
CA GLY A 40 4.38 0.28 7.16
C GLY A 40 3.12 1.12 7.34
N LEU A 41 1.94 0.62 6.95
CA LEU A 41 0.64 1.29 7.17
C LEU A 41 0.20 1.27 8.65
N GLY A 42 1.14 1.06 9.58
CA GLY A 42 0.94 0.95 11.02
C GLY A 42 0.15 -0.28 11.45
N SER A 43 0.30 -1.37 10.68
CA SER A 43 -0.27 -2.70 10.88
C SER A 43 0.82 -3.76 11.06
N GLY A 44 2.00 -3.41 11.59
CA GLY A 44 3.17 -4.30 11.64
C GLY A 44 2.94 -5.68 12.26
N PHE A 45 1.87 -5.87 13.04
CA PHE A 45 1.44 -7.19 13.52
C PHE A 45 0.62 -7.99 12.49
N LEU A 46 -0.25 -7.34 11.72
CA LEU A 46 -1.05 -7.97 10.66
C LEU A 46 -0.26 -8.16 9.36
N ASP A 47 0.66 -7.24 9.04
CA ASP A 47 1.56 -7.38 7.87
C ASP A 47 2.43 -8.64 7.97
N ALA A 48 2.89 -8.97 9.17
CA ALA A 48 3.70 -10.16 9.44
C ALA A 48 2.90 -11.48 9.42
N LEU A 49 1.58 -11.43 9.61
CA LEU A 49 0.72 -12.62 9.74
C LEU A 49 -0.15 -12.89 8.51
N CYS A 50 -0.59 -11.86 7.79
CA CYS A 50 -1.52 -11.96 6.66
C CYS A 50 -0.91 -11.56 5.31
N GLY A 51 0.35 -11.14 5.28
CA GLY A 51 0.98 -10.56 4.09
C GLY A 51 0.64 -9.08 3.92
N TRP A 52 1.44 -8.39 3.12
CA TRP A 52 1.25 -6.96 2.88
C TRP A 52 -0.06 -6.69 2.11
N PRO A 53 -0.81 -5.65 2.46
CA PRO A 53 -2.00 -5.26 1.72
C PRO A 53 -1.64 -4.78 0.31
N ASP A 54 -2.35 -5.33 -0.68
CA ASP A 54 -2.29 -4.89 -2.07
C ASP A 54 -3.26 -3.72 -2.32
N PHE A 55 -2.77 -2.68 -2.99
CA PHE A 55 -3.55 -1.53 -3.40
C PHE A 55 -3.35 -1.25 -4.88
N ARG A 56 -4.36 -0.66 -5.52
CA ARG A 56 -4.20 -0.16 -6.89
C ARG A 56 -3.50 1.21 -6.89
N PRO A 57 -2.79 1.56 -7.97
CA PRO A 57 -2.16 2.88 -8.11
C PRO A 57 -3.17 4.03 -8.03
N GLU A 58 -4.43 3.80 -8.42
CA GLU A 58 -5.52 4.79 -8.33
C GLU A 58 -5.96 5.06 -6.88
N GLN A 59 -5.70 4.12 -5.97
CA GLN A 59 -6.07 4.19 -4.56
C GLN A 59 -4.97 4.82 -3.70
N LEU A 60 -3.79 5.04 -4.30
CA LEU A 60 -2.59 5.55 -3.67
C LEU A 60 -2.26 6.91 -4.23
N GLN A 61 -1.79 7.80 -3.37
CA GLN A 61 -1.14 9.05 -3.79
C GLN A 61 0.32 9.05 -3.34
N PRO A 62 1.23 9.66 -4.12
CA PRO A 62 2.57 9.93 -3.62
C PRO A 62 2.49 10.83 -2.38
N ALA A 63 3.27 10.50 -1.36
CA ALA A 63 3.34 11.22 -0.09
C ALA A 63 4.38 12.35 -0.11
#